data_AF-A0AAV5G2K8-F1
#
_entry.id   AF-A0AAV5G2K8-F1
#
_cell.length_a   1.000
_cell.length_b   1.000
_cell.length_c   1.000
_cell.angle_alpha   90.00
_cell.angle_beta   90.00
_cell.angle_gamma   90.00
#
_symmetry.space_group_name_H-M   'P 1'
#
loop_
_entity.id
_entity.type
_entity.pdbx_description
1 polymer ?
#
loop_
_entity_poly.entity_id
_entity_poly.type
_entity_poly.pdbx_seq_one_letter_code
_entity_poly.pdbx_strand_id
1 'polypeptide(L)'
;MYMLIVYKFFKIEVPMVPNLSKLISNRRLEIWPSRETDLESIHGPEVIELIREHLTSIIRWVHKNGPKINRSTLRIKRLQFSRIYSASIMFGYFLKSVSIRHRLELTLTHSQEIPPPVQFLNAQLTSTQNQEQEEAVGGSGEMSSSSKPSSVVNPCDLKSYMMGFDPKTLQLCAKLRSFEAANLIEKHSWALFGENMEFSQENDEAVVLDPSSLKRLLLEAIAFGSFLWDVEDYVDEIYKLSEN
;
A
#
# COMPACT_ATOMS: atom_id res chain seq x y z
N MET A 1 -10.94 -1.85 16.40
CA MET A 1 -10.37 -1.62 15.06
C MET A 1 -11.22 -0.68 14.20
N TYR A 2 -12.45 -1.04 13.77
CA TYR A 2 -13.25 -0.21 12.84
C TYR A 2 -13.39 1.26 13.25
N MET A 3 -13.72 1.55 14.52
CA MET A 3 -13.83 2.93 15.01
C MET A 3 -12.52 3.73 14.91
N LEU A 4 -11.35 3.08 15.01
CA LEU A 4 -10.06 3.75 14.85
C LEU A 4 -9.81 4.12 13.38
N ILE A 5 -10.28 3.29 12.43
CA ILE A 5 -10.22 3.58 11.00
C ILE A 5 -11.17 4.74 10.66
N VAL A 6 -12.41 4.70 11.16
CA VAL A 6 -13.37 5.81 11.02
C VAL A 6 -12.78 7.11 11.58
N TYR A 7 -12.12 7.03 12.73
CA TYR A 7 -11.42 8.18 13.32
C TYR A 7 -10.26 8.71 12.45
N LYS A 8 -9.53 7.83 11.75
CA LYS A 8 -8.51 8.26 10.77
C LYS A 8 -9.14 8.99 9.59
N PHE A 9 -10.28 8.52 9.06
CA PHE A 9 -11.05 9.24 8.02
C PHE A 9 -11.58 10.59 8.51
N PHE A 10 -12.07 10.64 9.76
CA PHE A 10 -12.49 11.89 10.40
C PHE A 10 -11.33 12.90 10.50
N LYS A 11 -10.12 12.45 10.88
CA LYS A 11 -8.93 13.31 11.01
C LYS A 11 -8.48 13.95 9.69
N ILE A 12 -8.66 13.25 8.57
CA ILE A 12 -8.34 13.78 7.24
C ILE A 12 -9.50 14.53 6.59
N GLU A 13 -10.61 14.71 7.32
CA GLU A 13 -11.81 15.42 6.87
C GLU A 13 -12.45 14.82 5.60
N VAL A 14 -12.25 13.51 5.37
CA VAL A 14 -12.85 12.78 4.27
C VAL A 14 -13.96 11.88 4.81
N PRO A 15 -15.25 12.18 4.51
CA PRO A 15 -16.34 11.31 4.92
C PRO A 15 -16.25 9.99 4.16
N MET A 16 -16.46 8.89 4.88
CA MET A 16 -16.56 7.57 4.28
C MET A 16 -17.81 7.46 3.43
N VAL A 17 -17.71 6.79 2.29
CA VAL A 17 -18.84 6.62 1.36
C VAL A 17 -19.92 5.74 2.02
N PRO A 18 -21.17 6.20 2.15
CA PRO A 18 -22.26 5.37 2.69
C PRO A 18 -22.66 4.29 1.68
N ASN A 19 -23.54 3.38 2.11
CA ASN A 19 -24.07 2.33 1.24
C ASN A 19 -24.48 2.86 -0.15
N LEU A 20 -24.03 2.19 -1.21
CA LEU A 20 -24.20 2.67 -2.58
C LEU A 20 -25.66 2.83 -2.98
N SER A 21 -26.59 2.06 -2.39
CA SER A 21 -28.03 2.21 -2.67
C SER A 21 -28.56 3.61 -2.33
N LYS A 22 -27.95 4.30 -1.36
CA LYS A 22 -28.30 5.67 -0.98
C LYS A 22 -27.74 6.73 -1.93
N LEU A 23 -26.78 6.36 -2.78
CA LEU A 23 -26.05 7.26 -3.68
C LEU A 23 -26.41 7.04 -5.16
N ILE A 24 -27.04 5.91 -5.48
CA ILE A 24 -27.50 5.63 -6.83
C ILE A 24 -28.81 6.40 -7.06
N SER A 25 -28.71 7.48 -7.83
CA SER A 25 -29.86 8.23 -8.34
C SER A 25 -29.99 7.97 -9.85
N ASN A 26 -31.19 7.66 -10.35
CA ASN A 26 -31.41 7.38 -11.78
C ASN A 26 -30.46 6.29 -12.37
N ARG A 27 -30.14 5.25 -11.58
CA ARG A 27 -29.17 4.18 -11.92
C ARG A 27 -27.71 4.63 -12.11
N ARG A 28 -27.38 5.88 -11.79
CA ARG A 28 -26.03 6.43 -11.82
C ARG A 28 -25.53 6.69 -10.41
N LEU A 29 -24.32 6.22 -10.12
CA LEU A 29 -23.62 6.51 -8.89
C LEU A 29 -22.85 7.82 -9.06
N GLU A 30 -23.17 8.80 -8.22
CA GLU A 30 -22.47 10.07 -8.15
C GLU A 30 -21.98 10.27 -6.71
N ILE A 31 -20.67 10.52 -6.56
CA ILE A 31 -20.05 10.77 -5.26
C ILE A 31 -19.53 12.21 -5.25
N TRP A 32 -20.07 13.01 -4.35
CA TRP A 32 -19.73 14.42 -4.21
C TRP A 32 -19.63 14.83 -2.73
N PRO A 33 -18.60 15.57 -2.29
CA PRO A 33 -17.37 15.94 -3.01
C PRO A 33 -16.43 14.76 -3.29
N SER A 34 -15.65 14.84 -4.37
CA SER A 34 -14.74 13.75 -4.76
C SER A 34 -13.57 13.57 -3.81
N ARG A 35 -13.09 14.60 -3.10
CA ARG A 35 -12.02 14.50 -2.07
C ARG A 35 -10.77 13.71 -2.53
N GLU A 36 -10.49 13.70 -3.84
CA GLU A 36 -9.41 12.89 -4.40
C GLU A 36 -8.06 13.35 -3.87
N THR A 37 -7.79 14.66 -3.89
CA THR A 37 -6.54 15.25 -3.37
C THR A 37 -6.32 14.94 -1.90
N ASP A 38 -7.38 15.01 -1.09
CA ASP A 38 -7.31 14.70 0.34
C ASP A 38 -6.93 13.23 0.57
N LEU A 39 -7.51 12.31 -0.20
CA LEU A 39 -7.17 10.88 -0.14
C LEU A 39 -5.76 10.57 -0.67
N GLU A 40 -5.34 11.23 -1.75
CA GLU A 40 -4.00 11.06 -2.30
C GLU A 40 -2.92 11.57 -1.31
N SER A 41 -3.23 12.62 -0.53
CA SER A 41 -2.29 13.24 0.44
C SER A 41 -1.91 12.34 1.62
N ILE A 42 -2.67 11.27 1.86
CA ILE A 42 -2.39 10.28 2.93
C ILE A 42 -1.12 9.50 2.61
N HIS A 43 -0.77 9.39 1.33
CA HIS A 43 0.30 8.54 0.84
C HIS A 43 1.56 9.35 0.53
N GLY A 44 2.71 8.77 0.85
CA GLY A 44 4.01 9.33 0.46
C GLY A 44 4.20 9.35 -1.06
N PRO A 45 5.17 10.14 -1.56
CA PRO A 45 5.38 10.36 -3.00
C PRO A 45 5.62 9.08 -3.80
N GLU A 46 6.37 8.10 -3.27
CA GLU A 46 6.60 6.86 -4.01
C GLU A 46 5.33 5.98 -4.06
N VAL A 47 4.56 5.96 -2.98
CA VAL A 47 3.33 5.16 -2.86
C VAL A 47 2.23 5.70 -3.78
N ILE A 48 2.10 7.04 -3.86
CA ILE A 48 1.02 7.64 -4.65
C ILE A 48 1.16 7.38 -6.16
N GLU A 49 2.39 7.26 -6.66
CA GLU A 49 2.63 6.89 -8.06
C GLU A 49 2.13 5.48 -8.37
N LEU A 50 2.44 4.51 -7.51
CA LEU A 50 1.94 3.14 -7.61
C LEU A 50 0.41 3.09 -7.56
N ILE A 51 -0.21 3.89 -6.70
CA ILE A 51 -1.66 4.01 -6.60
C ILE A 51 -2.25 4.57 -7.91
N ARG A 52 -1.69 5.65 -8.46
CA ARG A 52 -2.18 6.26 -9.71
C ARG A 52 -2.07 5.30 -10.89
N GLU A 53 -0.98 4.53 -10.99
CA GLU A 53 -0.81 3.48 -12.01
C GLU A 53 -1.86 2.37 -11.86
N HIS A 54 -2.09 1.90 -10.63
CA HIS A 54 -3.08 0.87 -10.31
C HIS A 54 -4.51 1.33 -10.65
N LEU A 55 -4.89 2.54 -10.22
CA LEU A 55 -6.21 3.13 -10.50
C LEU A 55 -6.45 3.30 -12.00
N THR A 56 -5.46 3.83 -12.72
CA THR A 56 -5.54 4.00 -14.18
C THR A 56 -5.73 2.64 -14.87
N SER A 57 -5.05 1.60 -14.39
CA SER A 57 -5.16 0.25 -14.94
C SER A 57 -6.54 -0.36 -14.69
N ILE A 58 -7.09 -0.22 -13.48
CA ILE A 58 -8.45 -0.67 -13.16
C ILE A 58 -9.49 0.09 -13.98
N ILE A 59 -9.43 1.42 -14.02
CA ILE A 59 -10.40 2.24 -14.77
C ILE A 59 -10.39 1.84 -16.25
N ARG A 60 -9.20 1.68 -16.85
CA ARG A 60 -9.05 1.21 -18.24
C ARG A 60 -9.63 -0.20 -18.43
N TRP A 61 -9.38 -1.11 -17.49
CA TRP A 61 -9.90 -2.47 -17.54
C TRP A 61 -11.43 -2.49 -17.45
N VAL A 62 -12.02 -1.72 -16.53
CA VAL A 62 -13.49 -1.60 -16.38
C VAL A 62 -14.09 -1.01 -17.66
N HIS A 63 -13.46 0.02 -18.25
CA HIS A 63 -13.93 0.61 -19.49
C HIS A 63 -13.90 -0.40 -20.67
N LYS A 64 -12.85 -1.23 -20.75
CA LYS A 64 -12.68 -2.22 -21.83
C LYS A 64 -13.63 -3.42 -21.70
N ASN A 65 -13.83 -3.93 -20.49
CA ASN A 65 -14.54 -5.19 -20.23
C ASN A 65 -15.99 -4.99 -19.73
N GLY A 66 -16.35 -3.78 -19.30
CA GLY A 66 -17.71 -3.46 -18.85
C GLY A 66 -18.72 -3.44 -20.00
N PRO A 67 -20.02 -3.62 -19.74
CA PRO A 67 -21.03 -3.53 -20.78
C PRO A 67 -21.12 -2.08 -21.29
N LYS A 68 -20.97 -1.89 -22.60
CA LYS A 68 -20.87 -0.57 -23.23
C LYS A 68 -22.22 0.17 -23.15
N ILE A 69 -22.23 1.36 -22.54
CA ILE A 69 -23.38 2.29 -22.56
C ILE A 69 -23.04 3.53 -23.40
N ASN A 70 -21.94 4.22 -23.09
CA ASN A 70 -21.43 5.36 -23.84
C ASN A 70 -19.89 5.45 -23.66
N ARG A 71 -19.23 6.41 -24.33
CA ARG A 71 -17.76 6.55 -24.27
C ARG A 71 -17.25 7.13 -22.94
N SER A 72 -18.09 7.78 -22.14
CA SER A 72 -17.67 8.58 -20.98
C SER A 72 -18.04 7.99 -19.61
N THR A 73 -18.94 7.02 -19.57
CA THR A 73 -19.41 6.36 -18.34
C THR A 73 -18.92 4.92 -18.27
N LEU A 74 -18.74 4.45 -17.05
CA LEU A 74 -18.40 3.07 -16.74
C LEU A 74 -19.66 2.32 -16.35
N ARG A 75 -19.68 1.03 -16.65
CA ARG A 75 -20.72 0.13 -16.18
C ARG A 75 -20.06 -1.10 -15.60
N ILE A 76 -20.37 -1.39 -14.35
CA ILE A 76 -19.79 -2.51 -13.61
C ILE A 76 -20.88 -3.29 -12.89
N LYS A 77 -20.83 -4.62 -13.01
CA LYS A 77 -21.66 -5.52 -12.22
C LYS A 77 -21.37 -5.37 -10.73
N ARG A 78 -22.38 -5.38 -9.86
CA ARG A 78 -22.21 -5.05 -8.43
C ARG A 78 -21.27 -6.04 -7.74
N LEU A 79 -21.35 -7.33 -8.07
CA LEU A 79 -20.41 -8.33 -7.55
C LEU A 79 -18.97 -8.11 -8.02
N GLN A 80 -18.78 -7.69 -9.28
CA GLN A 80 -17.44 -7.35 -9.78
C GLN A 80 -16.92 -6.09 -9.10
N PHE A 81 -17.80 -5.12 -8.85
CA PHE A 81 -17.44 -3.88 -8.19
C PHE A 81 -16.97 -4.11 -6.76
N SER A 82 -17.68 -4.95 -5.99
CA SER A 82 -17.26 -5.30 -4.64
C SER A 82 -15.93 -6.05 -4.59
N ARG A 83 -15.68 -6.94 -5.54
CA ARG A 83 -14.38 -7.63 -5.66
C ARG A 83 -13.24 -6.65 -5.92
N ILE A 84 -13.43 -5.72 -6.86
CA ILE A 84 -12.43 -4.68 -7.14
C ILE A 84 -12.21 -3.81 -5.89
N TYR A 85 -13.28 -3.40 -5.21
CA TYR A 85 -13.19 -2.60 -3.99
C TYR A 85 -12.41 -3.32 -2.87
N SER A 86 -12.77 -4.57 -2.55
CA SER A 86 -12.04 -5.37 -1.55
C SER A 86 -10.60 -5.62 -1.96
N ALA A 87 -10.33 -5.87 -3.24
CA ALA A 87 -8.96 -6.01 -3.75
C ALA A 87 -8.16 -4.71 -3.61
N SER A 88 -8.79 -3.55 -3.78
CA SER A 88 -8.16 -2.24 -3.53
C SER A 88 -7.88 -1.99 -2.05
N ILE A 89 -8.72 -2.48 -1.13
CA ILE A 89 -8.39 -2.49 0.30
C ILE A 89 -7.13 -3.33 0.55
N MET A 90 -7.10 -4.55 0.03
CA MET A 90 -5.92 -5.42 0.15
C MET A 90 -4.67 -4.80 -0.47
N PHE A 91 -4.81 -4.10 -1.60
CA PHE A 91 -3.70 -3.38 -2.24
C PHE A 91 -3.16 -2.24 -1.36
N GLY A 92 -4.03 -1.45 -0.74
CA GLY A 92 -3.61 -0.39 0.20
C GLY A 92 -2.91 -0.95 1.44
N TYR A 93 -3.42 -2.04 2.00
CA TYR A 93 -2.79 -2.75 3.11
C TYR A 93 -1.40 -3.29 2.71
N PHE A 94 -1.30 -3.92 1.54
CA PHE A 94 -0.05 -4.41 0.98
C PHE A 94 0.97 -3.29 0.77
N LEU A 95 0.60 -2.20 0.10
CA LEU A 95 1.49 -1.06 -0.14
C LEU A 95 2.02 -0.48 1.17
N LYS A 96 1.17 -0.40 2.20
CA LYS A 96 1.60 0.03 3.53
C LYS A 96 2.67 -0.90 4.09
N SER A 97 2.44 -2.22 4.05
CA SER A 97 3.41 -3.24 4.46
C SER A 97 4.75 -3.11 3.73
N VAL A 98 4.72 -2.97 2.40
CA VAL A 98 5.93 -2.79 1.57
C VAL A 98 6.66 -1.50 1.93
N SER A 99 5.95 -0.38 2.06
CA SER A 99 6.56 0.92 2.37
C SER A 99 7.26 0.94 3.73
N ILE A 100 6.68 0.28 4.74
CA ILE A 100 7.29 0.17 6.08
C ILE A 100 8.53 -0.71 6.01
N ARG A 101 8.45 -1.87 5.35
CA ARG A 101 9.59 -2.77 5.16
C ARG A 101 10.74 -2.08 4.45
N HIS A 102 10.46 -1.41 3.33
CA HIS A 102 11.42 -0.68 2.52
C HIS A 102 12.15 0.40 3.34
N ARG A 103 11.39 1.22 4.07
CA ARG A 103 11.95 2.26 4.94
C ARG A 103 12.82 1.68 6.07
N LEU A 104 12.42 0.54 6.65
CA LEU A 104 13.22 -0.13 7.68
C LEU A 104 14.54 -0.65 7.11
N GLU A 105 14.51 -1.29 5.94
CA GLU A 105 15.73 -1.79 5.28
C GLU A 105 16.68 -0.64 4.90
N LEU A 106 16.17 0.47 4.35
CA LEU A 106 16.97 1.67 4.08
C LEU A 106 17.60 2.26 5.35
N THR A 107 16.87 2.27 6.46
CA THR A 107 17.38 2.77 7.75
C THR A 107 18.49 1.87 8.28
N LEU A 108 18.35 0.54 8.15
CA LEU A 108 19.37 -0.42 8.56
C LEU A 108 20.64 -0.30 7.71
N THR A 109 20.51 -0.19 6.39
CA THR A 109 21.68 -0.03 5.50
C THR A 109 22.42 1.28 5.79
N HIS A 110 21.69 2.38 6.00
CA HIS A 110 22.30 3.66 6.37
C HIS A 110 22.94 3.63 7.77
N SER A 111 22.38 2.87 8.72
CA SER A 111 22.98 2.69 10.05
C SER A 111 24.27 1.85 10.00
N GLN A 112 24.42 0.98 9.00
CA GLN A 112 25.58 0.10 8.83
C GLN A 112 26.73 0.75 8.04
N GLU A 113 26.46 1.89 7.37
CA GLU A 113 27.48 2.77 6.77
C GLU A 113 28.15 3.71 7.79
N ILE A 114 27.70 3.71 9.05
CA ILE A 114 28.47 4.29 10.16
C ILE A 114 29.55 3.26 10.53
N PRO A 115 30.86 3.63 10.60
CA PRO A 115 31.90 2.68 10.98
C PRO A 115 31.57 2.05 12.35
N PRO A 116 31.99 0.80 12.60
CA PRO A 116 31.62 0.10 13.83
C PRO A 116 31.99 0.95 15.06
N PRO A 117 31.16 0.98 16.12
CA PRO A 117 31.51 1.65 17.36
C PRO A 117 32.54 0.80 18.10
N VAL A 118 33.78 0.81 17.61
CA VAL A 118 34.91 0.35 18.40
C VAL A 118 35.26 1.48 19.35
N GLN A 119 35.22 1.18 20.65
CA GLN A 119 36.02 1.85 21.70
C GLN A 119 35.53 3.18 22.30
N PHE A 120 34.28 3.26 22.77
CA PHE A 120 33.89 4.36 23.70
C PHE A 120 33.87 4.00 25.20
N LEU A 121 34.36 2.83 25.60
CA LEU A 121 34.45 2.43 27.02
C LEU A 121 35.85 2.06 27.54
N ASN A 122 36.90 2.07 26.71
CA ASN A 122 38.24 1.68 27.17
C ASN A 122 39.30 2.80 27.19
N ALA A 123 38.93 4.06 26.95
CA ALA A 123 39.87 5.19 27.02
C ALA A 123 39.97 5.80 28.44
N GLN A 124 40.04 4.98 29.49
CA GLN A 124 40.40 5.46 30.85
C GLN A 124 41.51 4.72 31.57
N LEU A 125 42.09 3.64 31.02
CA LEU A 125 43.17 2.93 31.69
C LEU A 125 44.19 2.43 30.67
N THR A 126 45.32 3.15 30.59
CA THR A 126 46.68 2.78 30.14
C THR A 126 47.29 3.79 29.15
N SER A 127 47.62 4.99 29.66
CA SER A 127 48.64 5.84 29.03
C SER A 127 50.02 5.39 29.51
N THR A 128 50.73 4.55 28.74
CA THR A 128 52.18 4.47 28.84
C THR A 128 52.81 3.91 27.56
N GLN A 129 53.65 4.74 26.94
CA GLN A 129 54.77 4.40 26.03
C GLN A 129 54.37 3.85 24.65
N ASN A 130 55.04 4.13 23.52
CA ASN A 130 56.07 5.06 23.04
C ASN A 130 56.09 4.88 21.49
N GLN A 131 56.55 5.90 20.74
CA GLN A 131 57.39 5.91 19.51
C GLN A 131 57.36 4.69 18.54
N GLU A 132 57.48 4.76 17.21
CA GLU A 132 57.84 5.73 16.15
C GLU A 132 57.79 4.97 14.80
N GLN A 133 57.73 5.68 13.65
CA GLN A 133 58.23 5.31 12.28
C GLN A 133 57.56 4.13 11.50
N GLU A 134 57.53 4.02 10.16
CA GLU A 134 57.79 4.82 8.93
C GLU A 134 57.38 3.92 7.72
N GLU A 135 56.98 4.52 6.58
CA GLU A 135 57.08 4.12 5.14
C GLU A 135 56.73 2.67 4.65
N ALA A 136 56.41 2.28 3.41
CA ALA A 136 56.53 2.78 2.03
C ALA A 136 55.55 1.96 1.11
N VAL A 137 54.92 2.52 0.07
CA VAL A 137 55.22 2.40 -1.39
C VAL A 137 55.03 1.02 -2.08
N GLY A 138 54.23 1.01 -3.16
CA GLY A 138 54.30 0.07 -4.31
C GLY A 138 53.12 -0.92 -4.41
N GLY A 139 52.48 -1.20 -5.54
CA GLY A 139 52.71 -0.86 -6.95
C GLY A 139 51.61 -1.51 -7.84
N SER A 140 51.65 -1.12 -9.11
CA SER A 140 50.77 -1.35 -10.26
C SER A 140 50.22 -2.78 -10.54
N GLY A 141 49.06 -2.85 -11.20
CA GLY A 141 48.54 -4.04 -11.90
C GLY A 141 47.28 -3.73 -12.74
N GLU A 142 47.42 -3.76 -14.06
CA GLU A 142 46.46 -3.33 -15.09
C GLU A 142 45.28 -4.28 -15.37
N MET A 143 44.21 -3.67 -15.92
CA MET A 143 43.24 -4.15 -16.93
C MET A 143 42.61 -5.55 -16.77
N SER A 144 41.27 -5.60 -16.65
CA SER A 144 40.41 -6.34 -17.59
C SER A 144 38.91 -6.08 -17.37
N SER A 145 38.23 -6.10 -18.51
CA SER A 145 36.83 -5.79 -18.80
C SER A 145 35.80 -6.67 -18.09
N SER A 146 34.64 -6.08 -17.78
CA SER A 146 33.34 -6.72 -18.08
C SER A 146 32.22 -5.70 -17.94
N SER A 147 31.81 -5.15 -19.07
CA SER A 147 30.48 -4.57 -19.23
C SER A 147 29.44 -5.68 -19.04
N LYS A 148 28.79 -5.70 -17.88
CA LYS A 148 27.48 -6.35 -17.68
C LYS A 148 26.44 -5.24 -17.51
N PRO A 149 25.27 -5.31 -18.17
CA PRO A 149 24.16 -4.44 -17.83
C PRO A 149 23.60 -4.97 -16.52
N SER A 150 24.11 -4.47 -15.40
CA SER A 150 23.32 -4.54 -14.18
C SER A 150 22.16 -3.58 -14.41
N SER A 151 20.95 -4.12 -14.57
CA SER A 151 19.77 -3.38 -14.15
C SER A 151 19.96 -3.16 -12.66
N VAL A 152 20.69 -2.10 -12.30
CA VAL A 152 20.84 -1.66 -10.91
C VAL A 152 19.44 -1.22 -10.51
N VAL A 153 18.67 -2.18 -9.98
CA VAL A 153 17.42 -1.94 -9.26
C VAL A 153 17.80 -0.92 -8.20
N ASN A 154 17.41 0.33 -8.37
CA ASN A 154 17.75 1.36 -7.40
C ASN A 154 16.99 1.02 -6.12
N PRO A 155 17.66 0.55 -5.05
CA PRO A 155 16.98 0.09 -3.85
C PRO A 155 16.31 1.26 -3.12
N CYS A 156 16.58 2.51 -3.50
CA CYS A 156 15.86 3.69 -2.99
C CYS A 156 14.47 3.87 -3.63
N ASP A 157 14.20 3.28 -4.80
CA ASP A 157 12.89 3.36 -5.45
C ASP A 157 11.97 2.24 -4.96
N LEU A 158 10.83 2.61 -4.36
CA LEU A 158 9.86 1.68 -3.78
C LEU A 158 9.31 0.69 -4.82
N LYS A 159 9.13 1.14 -6.07
CA LYS A 159 8.61 0.29 -7.16
C LYS A 159 9.62 -0.79 -7.53
N SER A 160 10.86 -0.39 -7.76
CA SER A 160 11.98 -1.29 -8.05
C SER A 160 12.19 -2.31 -6.91
N TYR A 161 12.11 -1.84 -5.66
CA TYR A 161 12.15 -2.68 -4.47
C TYR A 161 11.05 -3.76 -4.45
N MET A 162 9.80 -3.35 -4.66
CA MET A 162 8.65 -4.25 -4.70
C MET A 162 8.74 -5.29 -5.82
N MET A 163 9.25 -4.89 -6.99
CA MET A 163 9.43 -5.78 -8.14
C MET A 163 10.55 -6.82 -7.92
N GLY A 164 11.44 -6.59 -6.95
CA GLY A 164 12.50 -7.53 -6.55
C GLY A 164 12.05 -8.65 -5.61
N PHE A 165 10.79 -8.65 -5.15
CA PHE A 165 10.30 -9.64 -4.20
C PHE A 165 10.22 -11.05 -4.78
N ASP A 166 10.69 -12.03 -4.00
CA ASP A 166 10.33 -13.41 -4.23
C ASP A 166 8.86 -13.67 -3.81
N PRO A 167 8.22 -14.75 -4.32
CA PRO A 167 6.82 -15.02 -4.03
C PRO A 167 6.47 -15.12 -2.53
N LYS A 168 7.40 -15.59 -1.68
CA LYS A 168 7.14 -15.70 -0.24
C LYS A 168 7.13 -14.31 0.41
N THR A 169 8.09 -13.45 0.07
CA THR A 169 8.13 -12.06 0.56
C THR A 169 6.90 -11.27 0.13
N LEU A 170 6.46 -11.45 -1.13
CA LEU A 170 5.24 -10.84 -1.63
C LEU A 170 4.00 -11.30 -0.83
N GLN A 171 3.89 -12.61 -0.58
CA GLN A 171 2.79 -13.17 0.21
C GLN A 171 2.79 -12.64 1.65
N LEU A 172 3.96 -12.56 2.29
CA LEU A 172 4.09 -12.01 3.65
C LEU A 172 3.62 -10.56 3.73
N CYS A 173 3.97 -9.73 2.74
CA CYS A 173 3.53 -8.32 2.71
C CYS A 173 2.03 -8.19 2.44
N ALA A 174 1.43 -9.14 1.71
CA ALA A 174 0.01 -9.13 1.35
C ALA A 174 -0.90 -9.81 2.40
N LYS A 175 -0.35 -10.60 3.32
CA LYS A 175 -1.10 -11.35 4.32
C LYS A 175 -1.64 -10.41 5.42
N LEU A 176 -2.95 -10.48 5.69
CA LEU A 176 -3.56 -9.87 6.87
C LEU A 176 -3.09 -10.61 8.12
N ARG A 177 -2.74 -9.90 9.20
CA ARG A 177 -2.17 -10.53 10.39
C ARG A 177 -3.24 -11.15 11.29
N SER A 178 -4.46 -10.62 11.25
CA SER A 178 -5.54 -11.00 12.14
C SER A 178 -6.82 -11.42 11.42
N PHE A 179 -7.55 -12.36 12.02
CA PHE A 179 -8.89 -12.74 11.56
C PHE A 179 -9.86 -11.56 11.67
N GLU A 180 -9.68 -10.72 12.69
CA GLU A 180 -10.44 -9.50 12.90
C GLU A 180 -10.29 -8.51 11.72
N ALA A 181 -9.09 -8.38 11.14
CA ALA A 181 -8.87 -7.58 9.94
C ALA A 181 -9.60 -8.15 8.72
N ALA A 182 -9.54 -9.47 8.50
CA ALA A 182 -10.25 -10.13 7.40
C ALA A 182 -11.77 -9.93 7.50
N ASN A 183 -12.34 -10.20 8.67
CA ASN A 183 -13.77 -10.02 8.97
C ASN A 183 -14.20 -8.54 8.83
N LEU A 184 -13.31 -7.61 9.18
CA LEU A 184 -13.58 -6.17 9.06
C LEU A 184 -13.66 -5.74 7.59
N ILE A 185 -12.78 -6.22 6.72
CA ILE A 185 -12.86 -5.96 5.27
C ILE A 185 -14.16 -6.52 4.70
N GLU A 186 -14.50 -7.76 5.05
CA GLU A 186 -15.72 -8.42 4.59
C GLU A 186 -16.97 -7.62 4.99
N LYS A 187 -17.12 -7.30 6.29
CA LYS A 187 -18.25 -6.52 6.81
C LYS A 187 -18.32 -5.11 6.24
N HIS A 188 -17.19 -4.44 6.06
CA HIS A 188 -17.15 -3.10 5.46
C HIS A 188 -17.60 -3.14 3.99
N SER A 189 -17.11 -4.11 3.23
CA SER A 189 -17.57 -4.33 1.85
C SER A 189 -19.06 -4.69 1.78
N TRP A 190 -19.59 -5.52 2.68
CA TRP A 190 -21.03 -5.78 2.77
C TRP A 190 -21.84 -4.55 3.13
N ALA A 191 -21.38 -3.73 4.08
CA ALA A 191 -22.07 -2.51 4.46
C ALA A 191 -22.15 -1.50 3.29
N LEU A 192 -21.12 -1.43 2.46
CA LEU A 192 -21.08 -0.55 1.28
C LEU A 192 -21.94 -1.08 0.13
N PHE A 193 -21.85 -2.38 -0.16
CA PHE A 193 -22.50 -3.02 -1.31
C PHE A 193 -23.80 -3.75 -0.98
N GLY A 194 -24.29 -3.74 0.25
CA GLY A 194 -25.51 -4.44 0.70
C GLY A 194 -25.29 -5.89 1.14
N GLU A 195 -26.17 -6.36 2.04
CA GLU A 195 -26.10 -7.65 2.76
C GLU A 195 -26.39 -8.88 1.87
N ASN A 196 -27.16 -8.70 0.79
CA ASN A 196 -27.51 -9.78 -0.13
C ASN A 196 -26.46 -9.95 -1.24
N MET A 197 -25.24 -10.34 -0.85
CA MET A 197 -24.21 -10.83 -1.78
C MET A 197 -24.46 -12.26 -2.26
N GLU A 198 -25.60 -12.87 -1.93
CA GLU A 198 -26.15 -14.03 -2.66
C GLU A 198 -26.70 -13.60 -4.03
N PHE A 199 -25.90 -12.85 -4.79
CA PHE A 199 -26.15 -12.70 -6.21
C PHE A 199 -25.97 -14.08 -6.83
N SER A 200 -27.07 -14.81 -7.06
CA SER A 200 -27.09 -15.67 -8.23
C SER A 200 -26.66 -14.79 -9.41
N GLN A 201 -25.72 -15.27 -10.22
CA GLN A 201 -25.13 -14.51 -11.33
C GLN A 201 -26.18 -13.92 -12.30
N GLU A 202 -27.41 -14.41 -12.18
CA GLU A 202 -28.64 -14.12 -12.91
C GLU A 202 -29.28 -12.77 -12.53
N ASN A 203 -29.12 -12.28 -11.28
CA ASN A 203 -29.75 -11.03 -10.79
C ASN A 203 -28.76 -9.90 -10.45
N ASP A 204 -27.48 -10.02 -10.84
CA ASP A 204 -26.45 -9.02 -10.56
C ASP A 204 -26.63 -7.74 -11.38
N GLU A 205 -27.36 -6.78 -10.81
CA GLU A 205 -27.59 -5.47 -11.42
C GLU A 205 -26.30 -4.67 -11.56
N ALA A 206 -26.09 -4.11 -12.75
CA ALA A 206 -24.93 -3.28 -13.02
C ALA A 206 -25.15 -1.82 -12.58
N VAL A 207 -24.13 -1.24 -11.96
CA VAL A 207 -24.05 0.16 -11.57
C VAL A 207 -23.40 0.96 -12.70
N VAL A 208 -24.03 2.07 -13.09
CA VAL A 208 -23.43 3.07 -13.99
C VAL A 208 -22.74 4.12 -13.14
N LEU A 209 -21.51 4.51 -13.47
CA LEU A 209 -20.75 5.48 -12.70
C LEU A 209 -19.75 6.24 -13.56
N ASP A 210 -19.37 7.42 -13.11
CA ASP A 210 -18.31 8.19 -13.75
C ASP A 210 -16.92 7.69 -13.31
N PRO A 211 -15.89 7.83 -14.16
CA PRO A 211 -14.52 7.49 -13.79
C PRO A 211 -14.04 8.16 -12.50
N SER A 212 -14.46 9.39 -12.22
CA SER A 212 -14.16 10.10 -10.96
C SER A 212 -14.80 9.45 -9.74
N SER A 213 -16.06 9.01 -9.84
CA SER A 213 -16.75 8.30 -8.75
C SER A 213 -16.09 6.95 -8.48
N LEU A 214 -15.67 6.23 -9.53
CA LEU A 214 -14.88 5.01 -9.37
C LEU A 214 -13.54 5.32 -8.69
N LYS A 215 -12.79 6.31 -9.19
CA LYS A 215 -11.49 6.72 -8.65
C LYS A 215 -11.59 7.07 -7.16
N ARG A 216 -12.59 7.87 -6.77
CA ARG A 216 -12.87 8.22 -5.38
C ARG A 216 -13.09 6.99 -4.50
N LEU A 217 -13.95 6.05 -4.92
CA LEU A 217 -14.20 4.83 -4.15
C LEU A 217 -12.96 3.97 -3.99
N LEU A 218 -12.15 3.82 -5.04
CA LEU A 218 -10.93 3.03 -4.99
C LEU A 218 -9.85 3.70 -4.13
N LEU A 219 -9.73 5.03 -4.18
CA LEU A 219 -8.85 5.78 -3.28
C LEU A 219 -9.27 5.60 -1.81
N GLU A 220 -10.57 5.63 -1.52
CA GLU A 220 -11.06 5.34 -0.16
C GLU A 220 -10.73 3.91 0.27
N ALA A 221 -10.92 2.93 -0.60
CA ALA A 221 -10.56 1.53 -0.33
C ALA A 221 -9.07 1.39 0.00
N ILE A 222 -8.21 2.02 -0.81
CA ILE A 222 -6.75 1.99 -0.62
C ILE A 222 -6.36 2.67 0.71
N ALA A 223 -6.93 3.84 1.01
CA ALA A 223 -6.73 4.53 2.28
C ALA A 223 -7.20 3.66 3.46
N PHE A 224 -8.37 3.03 3.35
CA PHE A 224 -8.91 2.11 4.34
C PHE A 224 -7.96 0.95 4.61
N GLY A 225 -7.40 0.33 3.57
CA GLY A 225 -6.40 -0.74 3.69
C GLY A 225 -5.13 -0.29 4.39
N SER A 226 -4.61 0.89 4.04
CA SER A 226 -3.44 1.47 4.72
C SER A 226 -3.73 1.78 6.19
N PHE A 227 -4.92 2.28 6.51
CA PHE A 227 -5.34 2.55 7.88
C PHE A 227 -5.58 1.28 8.68
N LEU A 228 -6.10 0.22 8.03
CA LEU A 228 -6.29 -1.08 8.64
C LEU A 228 -4.94 -1.66 9.08
N TRP A 229 -3.90 -1.55 8.24
CA TRP A 229 -2.56 -1.98 8.61
C TRP A 229 -2.06 -1.26 9.88
N ASP A 230 -2.17 0.07 9.95
CA ASP A 230 -1.76 0.84 11.14
C ASP A 230 -2.57 0.45 12.39
N VAL A 231 -3.88 0.26 12.23
CA VAL A 231 -4.79 -0.01 13.34
C VAL A 231 -4.62 -1.42 13.85
N GLU A 232 -4.39 -2.39 12.97
CA GLU A 232 -4.10 -3.76 13.36
C GLU A 232 -2.78 -3.84 14.13
N ASP A 233 -1.75 -3.13 13.67
CA ASP A 233 -0.44 -3.04 14.35
C ASP A 233 -0.61 -2.51 15.78
N TYR A 234 -1.27 -1.36 15.91
CA TYR A 234 -1.52 -0.72 17.21
C TYR A 234 -2.40 -1.56 18.14
N VAL A 235 -3.43 -2.23 17.61
CA VAL A 235 -4.35 -3.02 18.44
C VAL A 235 -3.67 -4.31 18.90
N ASP A 236 -2.84 -4.95 18.07
CA ASP A 236 -2.13 -6.18 18.42
C ASP A 236 -1.14 -5.97 19.58
N GLU A 237 -0.54 -4.78 19.69
CA GLU A 237 0.31 -4.40 20.82
C GLU A 237 -0.43 -4.39 22.18
N ILE A 238 -1.75 -4.16 22.18
CA ILE A 238 -2.57 -3.98 23.38
C ILE A 238 -3.46 -5.21 23.65
N TYR A 239 -3.98 -5.80 22.58
CA TYR A 239 -4.92 -6.92 22.60
C TYR A 239 -4.38 -8.00 21.68
N LYS A 240 -4.20 -9.22 22.19
CA LYS A 240 -3.75 -10.33 21.36
C LYS A 240 -4.82 -10.69 20.32
N LEU A 241 -4.58 -10.37 19.05
CA LEU A 241 -5.49 -10.69 17.96
C LEU A 241 -5.35 -12.15 17.54
N SER A 242 -6.40 -12.69 16.90
CA SER A 242 -6.40 -14.09 16.45
C SER A 242 -5.60 -14.19 15.15
N GLU A 243 -4.54 -15.00 15.11
CA GLU A 243 -3.75 -15.20 13.89
C GLU A 243 -4.63 -15.70 12.74
N ASN A 244 -4.41 -15.09 11.56
CA ASN A 244 -5.09 -15.44 10.31
C ASN A 244 -4.30 -16.45 9.46
#